data_AF-M1C9E0-F1
#
_entry.id   AF-M1C9E0-F1
#
_cell.length_a   1.000
_cell.length_b   1.000
_cell.length_c   1.000
_cell.angle_alpha   90.00
_cell.angle_beta   90.00
_cell.angle_gamma   90.00
#
_symmetry.space_group_name_H-M   'P 1'
#
loop_
_entity.id
_entity.type
_entity.pdbx_description
1 polymer ?
#
loop_
_entity_poly.entity_id
_entity_poly.type
_entity_poly.pdbx_seq_one_letter_code
_entity_poly.pdbx_strand_id
1 'polypeptide(L)'
;MTMCWAFLLIEALVLVEINVGLLKKNKVKFEDGELEIISIRTMAEETLGEWGGALATITYVFLGYTSMIAYISKSGEILCHLINLPESVLGFFFTSLFTILISVGGTKATDQVNQWLTALMIGSYD
;
A
#
# COMPACT_ATOMS: atom_id res chain seq x y z
N MET A 1 -21.42 -3.64 -4.41
CA MET A 1 -20.78 -2.35 -4.72
C MET A 1 -21.03 -1.31 -3.63
N THR A 2 -22.29 -0.96 -3.33
CA THR A 2 -22.67 0.08 -2.36
C THR A 2 -22.21 -0.20 -0.92
N MET A 3 -22.34 -1.45 -0.44
CA MET A 3 -21.91 -1.83 0.91
C MET A 3 -20.40 -1.73 1.10
N CYS A 4 -19.60 -2.23 0.14
CA CYS A 4 -18.14 -2.14 0.20
C CYS A 4 -17.67 -0.69 0.17
N TRP A 5 -18.28 0.13 -0.70
CA TRP A 5 -17.96 1.55 -0.80
C TRP A 5 -18.26 2.29 0.51
N ALA A 6 -19.44 2.04 1.12
CA ALA A 6 -19.82 2.65 2.39
C ALA A 6 -18.86 2.23 3.52
N PHE A 7 -18.48 0.95 3.56
CA PHE A 7 -17.52 0.43 4.54
C PHE A 7 -16.16 1.13 4.41
N LEU A 8 -15.59 1.19 3.20
CA LEU A 8 -14.31 1.87 2.94
C LEU A 8 -14.36 3.36 3.28
N LEU A 9 -15.50 4.02 3.01
CA LEU A 9 -15.68 5.43 3.35
C LEU A 9 -15.70 5.65 4.86
N ILE A 10 -16.38 4.79 5.62
CA ILE A 10 -16.39 4.86 7.09
C ILE A 10 -14.98 4.63 7.64
N GLU A 11 -14.26 3.61 7.17
CA GLU A 11 -12.88 3.36 7.60
C GLU A 11 -11.97 4.55 7.32
N ALA A 12 -12.07 5.16 6.13
CA ALA A 12 -11.29 6.33 5.77
C ALA A 12 -11.58 7.53 6.70
N LEU A 13 -12.85 7.76 7.05
CA LEU A 13 -13.22 8.84 7.96
C LEU A 13 -12.66 8.62 9.37
N VAL A 14 -12.71 7.38 9.88
CA VAL A 14 -12.12 7.02 11.19
C VAL A 14 -10.61 7.21 11.19
N LEU A 15 -9.92 6.77 10.13
CA LEU A 15 -8.47 6.97 10.00
C LEU A 15 -8.10 8.46 9.98
N VAL A 16 -8.90 9.30 9.30
CA VAL A 16 -8.71 10.76 9.29
C VAL A 16 -8.90 11.36 10.68
N GLU A 17 -9.95 10.96 11.40
CA GLU A 17 -10.22 11.44 12.77
C GLU A 17 -9.06 11.12 13.72
N ILE A 18 -8.58 9.88 13.72
CA ILE A 18 -7.46 9.45 14.56
C ILE A 18 -6.18 10.19 14.16
N ASN A 19 -5.87 10.29 12.86
CA ASN A 19 -4.68 10.98 12.38
C ASN A 19 -4.66 12.46 12.78
N VAL A 20 -5.79 13.17 12.64
CA VAL A 20 -5.92 14.58 13.05
C VAL A 20 -5.85 14.72 14.57
N GLY A 21 -6.49 13.80 15.31
CA GLY A 21 -6.46 13.78 16.78
C GLY A 21 -5.04 13.60 17.32
N LEU A 22 -4.29 12.66 16.75
CA LEU A 22 -2.90 12.41 17.12
C LEU A 22 -1.99 13.56 16.69
N LEU A 23 -2.17 14.12 15.50
CA LEU A 23 -1.43 15.32 15.07
C LEU A 23 -1.62 16.48 16.06
N LYS A 24 -2.84 16.70 16.56
CA LYS A 24 -3.12 17.76 17.55
C LYS A 24 -2.46 17.47 18.90
N LYS A 25 -2.53 16.22 19.38
CA LYS A 25 -1.88 15.77 20.63
C LYS A 25 -0.36 15.87 20.55
N ASN A 26 0.21 15.52 19.40
CA ASN A 26 1.63 15.56 19.14
C ASN A 26 2.13 16.98 18.87
N LYS A 27 1.38 17.88 18.23
CA LYS A 27 1.79 19.29 18.12
C LYS A 27 2.09 19.97 19.48
N VAL A 28 1.49 19.50 20.57
CA VAL A 28 1.80 19.96 21.94
C VAL A 28 3.16 19.42 22.46
N LYS A 29 3.65 18.31 21.90
CA LYS A 29 4.95 17.68 22.20
C LYS A 29 6.06 18.04 21.21
N PHE A 30 5.71 18.47 19.99
CA PHE A 30 6.61 18.64 18.85
C PHE A 30 6.97 20.12 18.57
N GLU A 31 7.30 20.90 19.61
CA GLU A 31 7.95 22.21 19.41
C GLU A 31 9.34 22.11 18.72
N ASP A 32 9.83 20.89 18.45
CA ASP A 32 11.18 20.59 17.92
C ASP A 32 11.24 20.13 16.44
N GLY A 33 10.30 20.56 15.59
CA GLY A 33 10.61 20.81 14.17
C GLY A 33 10.53 19.67 13.14
N GLU A 34 10.11 18.43 13.47
CA GLU A 34 9.90 17.37 12.47
C GLU A 34 8.45 16.88 12.39
N LEU A 35 7.84 17.01 11.21
CA LEU A 35 6.52 16.46 10.88
C LEU A 35 6.68 14.96 10.59
N GLU A 36 6.65 14.14 11.64
CA GLU A 36 6.69 12.68 11.49
C GLU A 36 5.38 12.19 10.88
N ILE A 37 5.48 11.37 9.82
CA ILE A 37 4.31 10.73 9.18
C ILE A 37 3.77 9.69 10.16
N ILE A 38 2.56 9.92 10.69
CA ILE A 38 1.93 9.02 11.64
C ILE A 38 1.50 7.73 10.91
N SER A 39 2.20 6.63 11.18
CA SER A 39 1.90 5.34 10.57
C SER A 39 0.60 4.73 11.10
N ILE A 40 -0.05 3.86 10.32
CA ILE A 40 -1.24 3.11 10.77
C ILE A 40 -0.94 2.27 12.01
N ARG A 41 0.28 1.72 12.12
CA ARG A 41 0.74 1.02 13.32
C ARG A 41 0.71 1.94 14.54
N THR A 42 1.28 3.13 14.42
CA THR A 42 1.30 4.14 15.49
C THR A 42 -0.12 4.59 15.86
N MET A 43 -1.01 4.74 14.87
CA MET A 43 -2.42 5.05 15.12
C MET A 43 -3.13 3.95 15.92
N ALA A 44 -2.90 2.69 15.56
CA ALA A 44 -3.45 1.55 16.28
C ALA A 44 -2.86 1.42 17.69
N GLU A 45 -1.56 1.63 17.84
CA GLU A 45 -0.86 1.55 19.13
C GLU A 45 -1.34 2.64 20.12
N GLU A 46 -1.53 3.87 19.65
CA GLU A 46 -2.05 4.96 20.50
C GLU A 46 -3.53 4.77 20.88
N THR A 47 -4.32 4.09 20.04
CA THR A 47 -5.76 3.91 20.25
C THR A 47 -6.09 2.64 21.07
N LEU A 48 -5.39 1.55 20.78
CA LEU A 48 -5.66 0.21 21.31
C LEU A 48 -4.54 -0.33 22.22
N GLY A 49 -3.48 0.46 22.44
CA GLY A 49 -2.29 0.06 23.20
C GLY A 49 -1.32 -0.80 22.39
N GLU A 50 -0.25 -1.24 23.05
CA GLU A 50 0.83 -2.05 22.47
C GLU A 50 0.33 -3.29 21.72
N TRP A 51 -0.65 -3.99 22.30
CA TRP A 51 -1.30 -5.14 21.67
C TRP A 51 -1.99 -4.80 20.36
N GLY A 52 -2.63 -3.64 20.27
CA GLY A 52 -3.25 -3.16 19.04
C GLY A 52 -2.23 -2.80 17.97
N GLY A 53 -1.12 -2.17 18.37
CA GLY A 53 0.02 -1.91 17.48
C GLY A 53 0.63 -3.20 16.92
N ALA A 54 0.81 -4.22 17.77
CA ALA A 54 1.32 -5.53 17.36
C ALA A 54 0.37 -6.25 16.40
N LEU A 55 -0.93 -6.32 16.71
CA LEU A 55 -1.94 -6.94 15.85
C LEU A 55 -2.06 -6.23 14.51
N ALA A 56 -2.05 -4.89 14.49
CA ALA A 56 -2.07 -4.11 13.26
C ALA A 56 -0.83 -4.40 12.40
N THR A 57 0.35 -4.51 13.03
CA THR A 57 1.60 -4.85 12.31
C THR A 57 1.51 -6.22 11.65
N ILE A 58 1.13 -7.25 12.42
CA ILE A 58 1.03 -8.63 11.91
C ILE A 58 0.02 -8.71 10.76
N THR A 59 -1.16 -8.11 10.95
CA THR A 59 -2.23 -8.11 9.95
C THR A 59 -1.82 -7.37 8.69
N TYR A 60 -1.18 -6.20 8.84
CA TYR A 60 -0.75 -5.37 7.71
C TYR A 60 0.32 -6.07 6.87
N VAL A 61 1.31 -6.69 7.52
CA VAL A 61 2.36 -7.46 6.84
C VAL A 61 1.76 -8.68 6.12
N PHE A 62 0.88 -9.42 6.79
CA PHE A 62 0.20 -10.58 6.19
C PHE A 62 -0.62 -10.19 4.95
N LEU A 63 -1.40 -9.10 5.06
CA LEU A 63 -2.21 -8.58 3.96
C LEU A 63 -1.34 -8.11 2.80
N GLY A 64 -0.24 -7.41 3.09
CA GLY A 64 0.73 -6.94 2.09
C GLY A 64 1.33 -8.08 1.28
N TYR A 65 1.84 -9.12 1.96
CA TYR A 65 2.41 -10.29 1.27
C TYR A 65 1.38 -11.06 0.47
N THR A 66 0.18 -11.28 1.02
CA THR A 66 -0.90 -11.99 0.32
C THR A 66 -1.31 -11.24 -0.95
N SER A 67 -1.44 -9.92 -0.85
CA SER A 67 -1.80 -9.06 -1.99
C SER A 67 -0.71 -9.07 -3.06
N MET A 68 0.55 -8.99 -2.65
CA MET A 68 1.69 -9.07 -3.57
C MET A 68 1.69 -10.40 -4.36
N ILE A 69 1.48 -11.54 -3.68
CA ILE A 69 1.39 -12.85 -4.33
C ILE A 69 0.20 -12.90 -5.30
N ALA A 70 -0.97 -12.38 -4.89
CA ALA A 70 -2.15 -12.34 -5.73
C ALA A 70 -1.92 -11.51 -7.01
N TYR A 71 -1.28 -10.34 -6.91
CA TYR A 71 -0.94 -9.51 -8.06
C TYR A 71 0.07 -10.16 -8.99
N ILE A 72 1.11 -10.79 -8.45
CA ILE A 72 2.09 -11.54 -9.25
C ILE A 72 1.39 -12.68 -10.01
N SER A 73 0.56 -13.47 -9.32
CA SER A 73 -0.20 -14.56 -9.95
C SER A 73 -1.09 -14.05 -11.08
N LYS A 74 -1.83 -12.96 -10.86
CA LYS A 74 -2.74 -12.41 -11.88
C LYS A 74 -1.99 -11.79 -13.06
N SER A 75 -0.87 -11.11 -12.80
CA SER A 75 -0.03 -10.56 -13.87
C SER A 75 0.59 -11.65 -14.75
N GLY A 76 0.97 -12.79 -14.16
CA GLY A 76 1.47 -13.96 -14.88
C GLY A 76 0.42 -14.55 -15.84
N GLU A 77 -0.83 -14.66 -15.38
CA GLU A 77 -1.97 -15.10 -16.20
C GLU A 77 -2.24 -14.14 -17.39
N ILE A 78 -2.27 -12.83 -17.13
CA ILE A 78 -2.48 -11.81 -18.19
C ILE A 78 -1.36 -11.86 -19.24
N LEU A 79 -0.11 -11.98 -18.78
CA LEU A 79 1.05 -12.03 -19.66
C LEU A 79 1.13 -13.34 -20.45
N CYS A 80 0.68 -14.45 -19.85
CA CYS A 80 0.54 -15.76 -20.51
C CYS A 80 -0.45 -15.66 -21.68
N HIS A 81 -1.58 -15.00 -21.47
CA HIS A 81 -2.59 -14.78 -22.51
C HIS A 81 -2.05 -13.93 -23.69
N LEU A 82 -1.12 -13.01 -23.42
CA LEU A 82 -0.52 -12.14 -24.44
C LEU A 82 0.63 -12.80 -25.21
N ILE A 83 1.44 -13.66 -24.56
CA ILE A 83 2.72 -14.15 -25.12
C ILE A 83 2.72 -15.68 -25.34
N ASN A 84 1.67 -16.43 -24.94
CA ASN A 84 1.60 -17.91 -25.03
C ASN A 84 2.80 -18.63 -24.35
N LEU A 85 3.36 -18.03 -23.30
CA LEU A 85 4.45 -18.62 -22.50
C LEU A 85 3.91 -19.16 -21.16
N PRO A 86 4.57 -20.14 -20.53
CA PRO A 86 4.11 -20.72 -19.27
C PRO A 86 4.08 -19.68 -18.13
N GLU A 87 2.97 -19.66 -17.40
CA GLU A 87 2.67 -18.70 -16.33
C GLU A 87 3.75 -18.60 -15.25
N SER A 88 4.38 -19.73 -14.89
CA SER A 88 5.42 -19.77 -13.86
C SER A 88 6.68 -18.98 -14.25
N VAL A 89 7.04 -19.00 -15.54
CA VAL A 89 8.22 -18.26 -16.05
C VAL A 89 7.91 -16.77 -16.11
N LEU A 90 6.70 -16.41 -16.49
CA LEU A 90 6.24 -15.02 -16.59
C LEU A 90 6.04 -14.37 -15.22
N GLY A 91 5.51 -15.12 -14.25
CA GLY A 91 5.42 -14.67 -12.85
C GLY A 91 6.81 -14.41 -12.24
N PHE A 92 7.80 -15.26 -12.53
CA PHE A 92 9.18 -15.05 -12.10
C PHE A 92 9.79 -13.80 -12.76
N PHE A 93 9.58 -13.62 -14.07
CA PHE A 93 10.05 -12.45 -14.80
C PHE A 93 9.44 -11.15 -14.25
N PHE A 94 8.13 -11.12 -14.03
CA PHE A 94 7.43 -9.97 -13.46
C PHE A 94 7.93 -9.62 -12.06
N THR A 95 8.10 -10.64 -11.20
CA THR A 95 8.63 -10.46 -9.84
C THR A 95 10.07 -9.94 -9.86
N SER A 96 10.91 -10.48 -10.74
CA SER A 96 12.30 -10.04 -10.89
C SER A 96 12.38 -8.60 -11.35
N LEU A 97 11.57 -8.21 -12.34
CA LEU A 97 11.51 -6.84 -12.83
C LEU A 97 11.07 -5.86 -11.75
N PHE A 98 10.02 -6.18 -11.00
CA PHE A 98 9.57 -5.36 -9.86
C PHE A 98 10.64 -5.26 -8.76
N THR A 99 11.32 -6.37 -8.46
CA THR A 99 12.39 -6.40 -7.46
C THR A 99 13.57 -5.54 -7.88
N ILE A 100 13.98 -5.60 -9.15
CA ILE A 100 15.05 -4.76 -9.70
C ILE A 100 14.65 -3.29 -9.65
N LEU A 101 13.40 -2.97 -10.03
CA LEU A 101 12.90 -1.60 -10.00
C LEU A 101 12.96 -1.00 -8.59
N ILE A 102 12.49 -1.74 -7.59
CA ILE A 102 12.48 -1.29 -6.19
C ILE A 102 13.91 -1.23 -5.64
N SER A 103 14.73 -2.26 -5.90
CA SER A 103 16.08 -2.38 -5.34
C SER A 103 17.10 -1.42 -5.95
N VAL A 104 16.99 -1.13 -7.25
CA VAL A 104 17.98 -0.31 -7.99
C VAL A 104 17.45 1.10 -8.26
N GLY A 105 16.15 1.23 -8.54
CA GLY A 105 15.53 2.51 -8.86
C GLY A 105 15.33 3.44 -7.66
N GLY A 106 15.36 2.90 -6.44
CA GLY A 106 15.09 3.66 -5.22
C GLY A 106 13.68 4.27 -5.22
N THR A 107 13.44 5.19 -4.29
CA THR A 107 12.12 5.82 -4.12
C THR A 107 11.73 6.69 -5.31
N LYS A 108 12.69 7.39 -5.92
CA LYS A 108 12.43 8.33 -7.03
C LYS A 108 12.01 7.65 -8.33
N ALA A 109 12.71 6.59 -8.75
CA ALA A 109 12.34 5.89 -9.98
C ALA A 109 11.02 5.12 -9.81
N THR A 110 10.81 4.55 -8.62
CA THR A 110 9.55 3.88 -8.29
C THR A 110 8.37 4.85 -8.34
N ASP A 111 8.54 6.07 -7.81
CA ASP A 111 7.50 7.11 -7.86
C ASP A 111 7.18 7.54 -9.31
N GLN A 112 8.21 7.74 -10.15
CA GLN A 112 8.01 8.10 -11.56
C GLN A 112 7.25 7.02 -12.33
N VAL A 113 7.59 5.74 -12.12
CA VAL A 113 6.87 4.62 -12.73
C VAL A 113 5.43 4.55 -12.22
N ASN A 114 5.21 4.77 -10.92
CA ASN A 114 3.87 4.78 -10.32
C ASN A 114 2.98 5.90 -10.90
N GLN A 115 3.53 7.09 -11.10
CA GLN A 115 2.81 8.20 -11.74
C GLN A 115 2.42 7.87 -13.18
N TRP A 116 3.34 7.27 -13.95
CA TRP A 116 3.07 6.89 -15.33
C TRP A 116 1.99 5.80 -15.44
N LEU A 117 2.06 4.78 -14.57
CA LEU A 117 1.02 3.74 -14.45
C LEU A 117 -0.34 4.34 -14.07
N THR A 118 -0.36 5.32 -13.17
CA THR A 118 -1.60 6.02 -12.77
C THR A 118 -2.20 6.78 -13.95
N ALA A 119 -1.37 7.47 -14.74
CA ALA A 119 -1.82 8.18 -15.94
C ALA A 119 -2.41 7.21 -16.99
N LEU A 120 -1.77 6.06 -17.22
CA LEU A 120 -2.28 5.02 -18.11
C LEU A 120 -3.61 4.44 -17.62
N MET A 121 -3.73 4.21 -16.31
CA MET A 121 -4.98 3.73 -15.71
C MET A 121 -6.11 4.73 -15.96
N ILE A 122 -5.90 6.02 -15.67
CA ILE A 122 -6.89 7.07 -15.92
C ILE A 122 -7.27 7.12 -17.41
N GLY A 123 -6.28 7.09 -18.31
CA GLY A 123 -6.52 7.12 -19.75
C GLY A 123 -7.18 5.86 -20.33
N SER A 124 -7.31 4.78 -19.56
CA SER A 124 -8.06 3.57 -19.98
C SER A 124 -9.55 3.64 -19.65
N TYR A 125 -9.98 4.61 -18.83
CA TYR A 125 -11.37 4.82 -18.42
C TYR A 125 -12.08 5.93 -19.22
N ASP A 126 -11.36 6.67 -20.06
CA ASP A 126 -11.89 7.59 -21.09
C ASP A 126 -11.94 6.89 -22.47
#